data_AF-A0A2N2JLT9-F1
#
_entry.id   AF-A0A2N2JLT9-F1
#
_cell.length_a   1.000
_cell.length_b   1.000
_cell.length_c   1.000
_cell.angle_alpha   90.00
_cell.angle_beta   90.00
_cell.angle_gamma   90.00
#
_symmetry.space_group_name_H-M   'P 1'
#
loop_
_entity.id
_entity.type
_entity.pdbx_description
1 polymer ?
#
loop_
_entity_poly.entity_id
_entity_poly.type
_entity_poly.pdbx_seq_one_letter_code
_entity_poly.pdbx_strand_id
1 'polypeptide(L)'
;MTGRRGNARMCGALNGPDRGRPLALFISVGLVLCIAAWATPAAAQAPPRVTATVDQGRIALYEELQLSVSLEGSYDEYQVPKMDDFQVVQEGMTQVLTGRRSSVTRNYTLRPKRAGTLQIGPARLTRGGRVVAQSDPLTITVAEPEALAPVTAAEAADLTRHANDGLFLQMATPRSVYYVGEPFPLSLEVYYQVGWQVTGADLVTSPKLDGLLVEDLRSPSRDPQVQRTRVGSTTLNHYPLVQQLATPLRAGRVLIDSATLRLGLSTGLLGASRRYTRSTEPYYIEVREVPPAGRPATFDEGNLGRFDLTASLTDDHGRTPTSVPTGQRMVMRVEVSGTGNLITVKPPRVRASDAFDVQSLPGGVEDEIVKDERGIRGKRTFQYIVTPLSPGAQVAPQVTFAFFDPASGEYVTKEALGGPLEVTGERVTGEKSAAALSGEDVRPIFGVDRARLDAGGREPLSSLPLYWGLLGLPLLGFVLVEARWRLRERDRRHPGQRASRSAHANSKKRLRAAEQAMRDHLVKDFYGQIARTLIGYLEERANIPATGMTHDEVRAAARDAGYPGELADRVIVEMENCDFARFAPHGSASERMRETLDRTSALLGELDRVSPRRRP
;
A
#
# COMPACT_ATOMS: atom_id res chain seq x y z
N MET A 1 -9.82 -88.17 -1.36
CA MET A 1 -9.54 -89.51 -0.80
C MET A 1 -8.85 -89.30 0.54
N THR A 2 -9.60 -89.15 1.64
CA THR A 2 -10.31 -90.14 2.48
C THR A 2 -9.47 -90.55 3.69
N GLY A 3 -9.96 -90.14 4.87
CA GLY A 3 -9.50 -90.60 6.19
C GLY A 3 -10.50 -90.13 7.25
N ARG A 4 -11.60 -90.87 7.40
CA ARG A 4 -12.80 -90.59 8.22
C ARG A 4 -12.61 -90.96 9.70
N ARG A 5 -13.06 -90.05 10.57
CA ARG A 5 -13.98 -90.17 11.73
C ARG A 5 -13.97 -91.43 12.63
N GLY A 6 -14.02 -91.16 13.95
CA GLY A 6 -14.58 -92.04 15.00
C GLY A 6 -15.50 -91.27 15.96
N ASN A 7 -16.70 -91.82 16.19
CA ASN A 7 -17.80 -91.36 17.06
C ASN A 7 -17.53 -91.63 18.55
N ALA A 8 -18.28 -90.98 19.46
CA ALA A 8 -19.29 -91.65 20.31
C ALA A 8 -19.88 -90.72 21.39
N ARG A 9 -21.20 -90.75 21.53
CA ARG A 9 -22.00 -90.27 22.69
C ARG A 9 -22.22 -91.44 23.64
N MET A 10 -22.35 -91.18 24.95
CA MET A 10 -23.28 -91.92 25.80
C MET A 10 -23.69 -91.12 27.05
N CYS A 11 -24.97 -91.28 27.41
CA CYS A 11 -25.67 -90.70 28.56
C CYS A 11 -25.40 -91.45 29.87
N GLY A 12 -25.66 -90.80 30.99
CA GLY A 12 -25.91 -91.46 32.28
C GLY A 12 -26.19 -90.42 33.38
N ALA A 13 -27.41 -90.43 33.91
CA ALA A 13 -27.94 -89.44 34.84
C ALA A 13 -28.21 -90.07 36.23
N LEU A 14 -28.09 -89.21 37.26
CA LEU A 14 -28.85 -89.15 38.52
C LEU A 14 -28.69 -90.26 39.58
N ASN A 15 -28.21 -89.85 40.76
CA ASN A 15 -28.86 -90.03 42.08
C ASN A 15 -28.14 -89.20 43.16
N GLY A 16 -28.89 -88.41 43.94
CA GLY A 16 -28.43 -87.83 45.23
C GLY A 16 -28.71 -88.80 46.40
N PRO A 17 -28.78 -88.37 47.68
CA PRO A 17 -28.58 -87.03 48.24
C PRO A 17 -27.76 -86.98 49.57
N ASP A 18 -27.73 -85.79 50.16
CA ASP A 18 -27.62 -85.44 51.59
C ASP A 18 -26.27 -85.10 52.29
N ARG A 19 -26.12 -83.78 52.47
CA ARG A 19 -25.93 -83.00 53.72
C ARG A 19 -24.78 -83.33 54.67
N GLY A 20 -23.80 -82.42 54.67
CA GLY A 20 -22.97 -82.06 55.82
C GLY A 20 -22.48 -80.61 55.67
N ARG A 21 -22.64 -79.80 56.72
CA ARG A 21 -22.31 -78.36 56.83
C ARG A 21 -20.90 -77.98 56.33
N PRO A 22 -20.67 -76.68 56.01
CA PRO A 22 -19.53 -76.06 56.66
C PRO A 22 -19.77 -74.64 57.21
N LEU A 23 -18.89 -74.36 58.17
CA LEU A 23 -18.65 -73.19 58.98
C LEU A 23 -17.76 -72.19 58.21
N ALA A 24 -18.06 -70.91 58.39
CA ALA A 24 -17.15 -69.76 58.45
C ALA A 24 -16.33 -69.28 57.22
N LEU A 25 -16.35 -67.95 57.12
CA LEU A 25 -15.39 -67.02 56.50
C LEU A 25 -15.47 -66.77 54.98
N PHE A 26 -15.42 -65.47 54.64
CA PHE A 26 -15.22 -64.85 53.31
C PHE A 26 -16.43 -64.35 52.49
N ILE A 27 -17.42 -63.68 53.10
CA ILE A 27 -18.28 -62.75 52.34
C ILE A 27 -18.56 -61.48 53.16
N SER A 28 -17.57 -60.57 53.24
CA SER A 28 -17.82 -59.20 53.75
C SER A 28 -16.80 -58.16 53.28
N VAL A 29 -16.26 -58.29 52.06
CA VAL A 29 -15.44 -57.23 51.40
C VAL A 29 -15.83 -56.99 49.93
N GLY A 30 -16.63 -57.86 49.31
CA GLY A 30 -17.01 -57.75 47.88
C GLY A 30 -18.22 -56.88 47.54
N LEU A 31 -18.99 -56.36 48.53
CA LEU A 31 -20.26 -55.66 48.27
C LEU A 31 -20.22 -54.13 48.54
N VAL A 32 -19.09 -53.59 49.03
CA VAL A 32 -18.92 -52.13 49.20
C VAL A 32 -18.05 -51.53 48.08
N LEU A 33 -17.34 -52.35 47.29
CA LEU A 33 -16.51 -51.88 46.17
C LEU A 33 -17.21 -51.85 44.80
N CYS A 34 -18.44 -52.36 44.65
CA CYS A 34 -19.18 -52.37 43.38
C CYS A 34 -20.30 -51.33 43.28
N ILE A 35 -20.56 -50.54 44.33
CA ILE A 35 -21.44 -49.35 44.25
C ILE A 35 -20.61 -48.06 44.09
N ALA A 36 -19.31 -48.10 44.35
CA ALA A 36 -18.39 -46.97 44.15
C ALA A 36 -17.88 -46.82 42.69
N ALA A 37 -18.20 -47.75 41.78
CA ALA A 37 -17.69 -47.76 40.41
C ALA A 37 -18.61 -47.09 39.37
N TRP A 38 -19.79 -46.59 39.78
CA TRP A 38 -20.73 -45.83 38.92
C TRP A 38 -20.92 -44.38 39.37
N ALA A 39 -20.06 -43.88 40.26
CA ALA A 39 -19.89 -42.44 40.43
C ALA A 39 -18.76 -42.00 39.51
N THR A 40 -19.04 -41.83 38.22
CA THR A 40 -18.22 -40.92 37.42
C THR A 40 -18.27 -39.59 38.16
N PRO A 41 -17.13 -39.00 38.58
CA PRO A 41 -17.17 -37.61 38.99
C PRO A 41 -17.72 -36.87 37.79
N ALA A 42 -18.94 -36.32 37.92
CA ALA A 42 -19.48 -35.41 36.94
C ALA A 42 -18.36 -34.41 36.69
N ALA A 43 -17.75 -34.46 35.50
CA ALA A 43 -16.67 -33.57 35.16
C ALA A 43 -17.25 -32.18 35.41
N ALA A 44 -16.79 -31.53 36.48
CA ALA A 44 -17.30 -30.24 36.89
C ALA A 44 -16.98 -29.32 35.71
N GLN A 45 -17.97 -29.11 34.85
CA GLN A 45 -17.85 -28.22 33.73
C GLN A 45 -17.52 -26.87 34.36
N ALA A 46 -16.44 -26.24 33.88
CA ALA A 46 -15.99 -24.97 34.42
C ALA A 46 -17.19 -24.02 34.53
N PRO A 47 -17.30 -23.26 35.64
CA PRO A 47 -18.41 -22.35 35.83
C PRO A 47 -18.49 -21.42 34.61
N PRO A 48 -19.71 -21.14 34.10
CA PRO A 48 -19.86 -20.28 32.93
C PRO A 48 -19.26 -18.91 33.23
N ARG A 49 -18.54 -18.35 32.26
CA ARG A 49 -17.87 -17.05 32.40
C ARG A 49 -18.15 -16.19 31.18
N VAL A 50 -18.40 -14.91 31.44
CA VAL A 50 -18.61 -13.89 30.41
C VAL A 50 -17.65 -12.75 30.69
N THR A 51 -16.93 -12.32 29.67
CA THR A 51 -16.11 -11.10 29.74
C THR A 51 -16.40 -10.25 28.51
N ALA A 52 -16.53 -8.94 28.72
CA ALA A 52 -16.74 -7.96 27.66
C ALA A 52 -15.57 -6.97 27.69
N THR A 53 -14.95 -6.73 26.54
CA THR A 53 -13.85 -5.78 26.38
C THR A 53 -14.05 -4.92 25.14
N VAL A 54 -13.53 -3.70 25.17
CA VAL A 54 -13.46 -2.81 24.02
C VAL A 54 -12.00 -2.55 23.66
N ASP A 55 -11.74 -2.28 22.38
CA ASP A 55 -10.43 -1.83 21.91
C ASP A 55 -10.10 -0.41 22.40
N GLN A 56 -11.10 0.47 22.50
CA GLN A 56 -10.91 1.88 22.89
C GLN A 56 -11.98 2.35 23.90
N GLY A 57 -11.54 2.94 25.01
CA GLY A 57 -12.42 3.52 26.04
C GLY A 57 -12.85 4.96 25.78
N ARG A 58 -12.18 5.64 24.83
CA ARG A 58 -12.48 7.02 24.41
C ARG A 58 -12.35 7.11 22.89
N ILE A 59 -13.38 7.60 22.21
CA ILE A 59 -13.43 7.68 20.75
C ILE A 59 -14.08 9.00 20.29
N ALA A 60 -13.85 9.40 19.04
CA ALA A 60 -14.58 10.49 18.43
C ALA A 60 -15.93 10.02 17.86
N LEU A 61 -16.91 10.93 17.69
CA LEU A 61 -18.27 10.64 17.23
C LEU A 61 -18.34 9.89 15.88
N TYR A 62 -17.32 10.07 15.02
CA TYR A 62 -17.23 9.44 13.71
C TYR A 62 -16.38 8.15 13.68
N GLU A 63 -15.84 7.75 14.83
CA GLU A 63 -15.04 6.55 14.95
C GLU A 63 -15.89 5.32 15.28
N GLU A 64 -15.34 4.16 14.95
CA GLU A 64 -15.92 2.88 15.31
C GLU A 64 -15.02 2.21 16.35
N LEU A 65 -15.65 1.62 17.37
CA LEU A 65 -14.99 0.79 18.37
C LEU A 65 -15.38 -0.67 18.18
N GLN A 66 -14.50 -1.57 18.60
CA GLN A 66 -14.72 -3.01 18.55
C GLN A 66 -15.00 -3.56 19.96
N LEU A 67 -16.23 -4.02 20.17
CA LEU A 67 -16.64 -4.74 21.38
C LEU A 67 -16.46 -6.25 21.17
N SER A 68 -15.71 -6.89 22.06
CA SER A 68 -15.49 -8.34 22.08
C SER A 68 -16.12 -8.94 23.35
N VAL A 69 -17.05 -9.87 23.19
CA VAL A 69 -17.72 -10.58 24.29
C VAL A 69 -17.33 -12.05 24.24
N SER A 70 -16.48 -12.48 25.18
CA SER A 70 -16.03 -13.87 25.31
C SER A 70 -16.98 -14.66 26.21
N LEU A 71 -17.50 -15.77 25.69
CA LEU A 71 -18.45 -16.67 26.34
C LEU A 71 -17.78 -18.03 26.55
N GLU A 72 -17.67 -18.45 27.81
CA GLU A 72 -17.06 -19.73 28.20
C GLU A 72 -18.02 -20.56 29.06
N GLY A 73 -17.98 -21.88 28.89
CA GLY A 73 -18.78 -22.83 29.65
C GLY A 73 -20.12 -23.18 29.00
N SER A 74 -20.93 -23.97 29.70
CA SER A 74 -22.28 -24.37 29.22
C SER A 74 -23.30 -23.27 29.54
N TYR A 75 -24.24 -23.01 28.64
CA TYR A 75 -25.34 -22.07 28.84
C TYR A 75 -26.47 -22.39 27.86
N ASP A 76 -27.69 -21.99 28.19
CA ASP A 76 -28.86 -22.22 27.35
C ASP A 76 -29.11 -21.03 26.43
N GLU A 77 -28.95 -19.81 26.96
CA GLU A 77 -29.20 -18.58 26.21
C GLU A 77 -28.17 -17.49 26.55
N TYR A 78 -27.84 -16.68 25.54
CA TYR A 78 -26.97 -15.51 25.64
C TYR A 78 -27.79 -14.24 25.38
N GLN A 79 -27.77 -13.33 26.35
CA GLN A 79 -28.37 -12.00 26.21
C GLN A 79 -27.29 -10.99 25.82
N VAL A 80 -27.48 -10.41 24.64
CA VAL A 80 -26.61 -9.36 24.08
C VAL A 80 -26.64 -8.13 25.00
N PRO A 81 -25.49 -7.49 25.27
CA PRO A 81 -25.42 -6.20 25.93
C PRO A 81 -26.41 -5.18 25.37
N LYS A 82 -27.02 -4.37 26.24
CA LYS A 82 -27.78 -3.20 25.78
C LYS A 82 -26.82 -2.17 25.20
N MET A 83 -27.06 -1.75 23.96
CA MET A 83 -26.19 -0.84 23.20
C MET A 83 -27.02 0.30 22.58
N ASP A 84 -28.00 0.83 23.32
CA ASP A 84 -29.00 1.77 22.78
C ASP A 84 -28.37 3.04 22.19
N ASP A 85 -27.28 3.52 22.80
CA ASP A 85 -26.50 4.68 22.37
C ASP A 85 -25.55 4.41 21.19
N PHE A 86 -25.47 3.16 20.72
CA PHE A 86 -24.61 2.76 19.62
C PHE A 86 -25.41 2.19 18.45
N GLN A 87 -24.94 2.45 17.25
CA GLN A 87 -25.35 1.75 16.05
C GLN A 87 -24.41 0.55 15.86
N VAL A 88 -24.97 -0.65 15.82
CA VAL A 88 -24.22 -1.86 15.46
C VAL A 88 -24.00 -1.82 13.95
N VAL A 89 -22.77 -1.53 13.53
CA VAL A 89 -22.37 -1.50 12.12
C VAL A 89 -22.18 -2.92 11.59
N GLN A 90 -21.60 -3.78 12.43
CA GLN A 90 -21.31 -5.16 12.08
C GLN A 90 -21.36 -6.07 13.31
N GLU A 91 -21.82 -7.30 13.14
CA GLU A 91 -21.72 -8.39 14.12
C GLU A 91 -20.96 -9.57 13.50
N GLY A 92 -20.16 -10.27 14.30
CA GLY A 92 -19.50 -11.51 13.94
C GLY A 92 -19.34 -12.44 15.13
N MET A 93 -18.99 -13.69 14.84
CA MET A 93 -18.70 -14.70 15.85
C MET A 93 -17.41 -15.43 15.48
N THR A 94 -16.53 -15.61 16.46
CA THR A 94 -15.33 -16.42 16.35
C THR A 94 -15.43 -17.55 17.36
N GLN A 95 -15.25 -18.79 16.92
CA GLN A 95 -15.20 -19.95 17.80
C GLN A 95 -13.78 -20.48 17.84
N VAL A 96 -13.25 -20.65 19.05
CA VAL A 96 -11.94 -21.25 19.26
C VAL A 96 -12.13 -22.54 20.06
N LEU A 97 -11.67 -23.65 19.48
CA LEU A 97 -11.57 -24.92 20.20
C LEU A 97 -10.17 -25.00 20.84
N THR A 98 -10.12 -24.95 22.17
CA THR A 98 -8.88 -25.17 22.93
C THR A 98 -9.01 -26.47 23.71
N GLY A 99 -8.52 -27.56 23.13
CA GLY A 99 -8.67 -28.91 23.68
C GLY A 99 -10.13 -29.39 23.68
N ARG A 100 -10.67 -29.77 24.85
CA ARG A 100 -12.07 -30.20 25.04
C ARG A 100 -13.03 -29.04 25.37
N ARG A 101 -12.56 -27.80 25.40
CA ARG A 101 -13.37 -26.60 25.73
C ARG A 101 -13.59 -25.76 24.47
N SER A 102 -14.84 -25.41 24.21
CA SER A 102 -15.23 -24.42 23.20
C SER A 102 -15.38 -23.05 23.87
N SER A 103 -14.66 -22.04 23.39
CA SER A 103 -14.90 -20.64 23.73
C SER A 103 -15.48 -19.93 22.51
N VAL A 104 -16.53 -19.14 22.73
CA VAL A 104 -17.24 -18.41 21.68
C VAL A 104 -17.08 -16.92 21.95
N THR A 105 -16.44 -16.20 21.02
CA THR A 105 -16.30 -14.74 21.10
C THR A 105 -17.26 -14.09 20.10
N ARG A 106 -18.13 -13.21 20.59
CA ARG A 106 -18.99 -12.35 19.79
C ARG A 106 -18.32 -10.99 19.60
N ASN A 107 -18.16 -10.57 18.35
CA ASN A 107 -17.51 -9.31 18.00
C ASN A 107 -18.54 -8.35 17.41
N TYR A 108 -18.62 -7.14 17.94
CA TYR A 108 -19.50 -6.08 17.47
C TYR A 108 -18.67 -4.85 17.10
N THR A 109 -18.89 -4.31 15.91
CA THR A 109 -18.38 -3.00 15.51
C THR A 109 -19.45 -1.97 15.79
N LEU A 110 -19.16 -1.04 16.69
CA LEU A 110 -20.11 -0.08 17.22
C LEU A 110 -19.72 1.33 16.81
N ARG A 111 -20.70 2.09 16.31
CA ARG A 111 -20.56 3.53 16.05
C ARG A 111 -21.45 4.31 17.02
N PRO A 112 -20.94 5.32 17.74
CA PRO A 112 -21.75 6.08 18.67
C PRO A 112 -22.77 6.96 17.93
N LYS A 113 -23.96 7.12 18.51
CA LYS A 113 -25.03 7.97 17.94
C LYS A 113 -24.95 9.43 18.40
N ARG A 114 -24.26 9.70 19.50
CA ARG A 114 -24.15 11.02 20.15
C ARG A 114 -22.86 11.14 20.96
N ALA A 115 -22.40 12.38 21.18
CA ALA A 115 -21.31 12.66 22.10
C ALA A 115 -21.75 12.55 23.58
N GLY A 116 -20.79 12.41 24.48
CA GLY A 116 -20.95 12.25 25.93
C GLY A 116 -20.43 10.91 26.46
N THR A 117 -20.65 10.66 27.75
CA THR A 117 -20.36 9.37 28.37
C THR A 117 -21.49 8.39 28.05
N LEU A 118 -21.18 7.37 27.25
CA LEU A 118 -22.11 6.32 26.83
C LEU A 118 -21.82 5.02 27.59
N GLN A 119 -22.84 4.20 27.81
CA GLN A 119 -22.68 2.91 28.47
C GLN A 119 -23.10 1.74 27.59
N ILE A 120 -22.29 0.70 27.60
CA ILE A 120 -22.62 -0.63 27.08
C ILE A 120 -23.04 -1.47 28.28
N GLY A 121 -24.28 -1.97 28.25
CA GLY A 121 -24.82 -2.80 29.33
C GLY A 121 -24.07 -4.13 29.50
N PRO A 122 -24.36 -4.89 30.56
CA PRO A 122 -23.69 -6.15 30.81
C PRO A 122 -24.21 -7.27 29.88
N ALA A 123 -23.30 -8.10 29.36
CA ALA A 123 -23.64 -9.36 28.71
C ALA A 123 -24.06 -10.40 29.76
N ARG A 124 -25.08 -11.21 29.48
CA ARG A 124 -25.59 -12.23 30.44
C ARG A 124 -25.71 -13.59 29.80
N LEU A 125 -25.37 -14.64 30.55
CA LEU A 125 -25.66 -16.03 30.22
C LEU A 125 -26.72 -16.57 31.17
N THR A 126 -27.69 -17.31 30.63
CA THR A 126 -28.73 -17.98 31.42
C THR A 126 -28.64 -19.49 31.28
N ARG A 127 -28.98 -20.21 32.35
CA ARG A 127 -29.13 -21.67 32.37
C ARG A 127 -30.33 -22.01 33.26
N GLY A 128 -31.29 -22.78 32.74
CA GLY A 128 -32.54 -23.08 33.44
C GLY A 128 -33.34 -21.84 33.86
N GLY A 129 -33.32 -20.78 33.04
CA GLY A 129 -34.03 -19.51 33.31
C GLY A 129 -33.40 -18.61 34.37
N ARG A 130 -32.24 -18.96 34.93
CA ARG A 130 -31.48 -18.11 35.88
C ARG A 130 -30.19 -17.60 35.25
N VAL A 131 -29.82 -16.36 35.56
CA VAL A 131 -28.55 -15.77 35.13
C VAL A 131 -27.42 -16.50 35.86
N VAL A 132 -26.55 -17.17 35.10
CA VAL A 132 -25.43 -17.96 35.64
C VAL A 132 -24.08 -17.25 35.52
N ALA A 133 -23.97 -16.25 34.65
CA ALA A 133 -22.79 -15.40 34.52
C ALA A 133 -23.17 -14.05 33.89
N GLN A 134 -22.45 -12.99 34.28
CA GLN A 134 -22.67 -11.63 33.78
C GLN A 134 -21.32 -10.88 33.66
N SER A 135 -21.16 -10.05 32.63
CA SER A 135 -20.01 -9.15 32.51
C SER A 135 -20.24 -7.83 33.24
N ASP A 136 -19.16 -7.09 33.47
CA ASP A 136 -19.26 -5.69 33.90
C ASP A 136 -19.81 -4.80 32.77
N PRO A 137 -20.54 -3.71 33.10
CA PRO A 137 -20.89 -2.68 32.13
C PRO A 137 -19.63 -1.90 31.70
N LEU A 138 -19.57 -1.49 30.45
CA LEU A 138 -18.45 -0.73 29.91
C LEU A 138 -18.87 0.72 29.68
N THR A 139 -18.03 1.66 30.12
CA THR A 139 -18.26 3.10 29.92
C THR A 139 -17.32 3.62 28.84
N ILE A 140 -17.88 4.26 27.82
CA ILE A 140 -17.17 4.82 26.67
C ILE A 140 -17.34 6.33 26.65
N THR A 141 -16.25 7.07 26.53
CA THR A 141 -16.30 8.53 26.42
C THR A 141 -16.26 8.93 24.94
N VAL A 142 -17.34 9.52 24.43
CA VAL A 142 -17.44 9.98 23.04
C VAL A 142 -17.37 11.49 23.00
N ALA A 143 -16.45 12.05 22.21
CA ALA A 143 -16.37 13.48 21.97
C ALA A 143 -16.56 13.78 20.48
N GLU A 144 -16.93 15.01 20.14
CA GLU A 144 -16.68 15.48 18.77
C GLU A 144 -15.16 15.59 18.55
N PRO A 145 -14.64 15.34 17.33
CA PRO A 145 -13.20 15.45 17.06
C PRO A 145 -12.61 16.80 17.52
N GLU A 146 -13.32 17.90 17.24
CA GLU A 146 -12.94 19.26 17.63
C GLU A 146 -13.11 19.54 19.14
N ALA A 147 -13.83 18.68 19.86
CA ALA A 147 -14.06 18.78 21.30
C ALA A 147 -13.18 17.79 22.10
N LEU A 148 -12.24 17.09 21.46
CA LEU A 148 -11.24 16.29 22.17
C LEU A 148 -10.39 17.23 23.02
N ALA A 149 -10.47 17.06 24.35
CA ALA A 149 -9.63 17.80 25.27
C ALA A 149 -8.15 17.58 24.92
N PRO A 150 -7.35 18.64 24.68
CA PRO A 150 -5.95 18.51 24.31
C PRO A 150 -5.17 17.76 25.38
N VAL A 151 -4.36 16.80 24.95
CA VAL A 151 -3.40 16.11 25.82
C VAL A 151 -2.11 16.92 25.93
N THR A 152 -1.22 16.54 26.84
CA THR A 152 0.12 17.11 26.88
C THR A 152 0.94 16.68 25.66
N ALA A 153 1.90 17.49 25.22
CA ALA A 153 2.79 17.09 24.13
C ALA A 153 3.60 15.82 24.44
N ALA A 154 3.92 15.59 25.72
CA ALA A 154 4.59 14.37 26.17
C ALA A 154 3.68 13.13 26.02
N GLU A 155 2.41 13.25 26.39
CA GLU A 155 1.43 12.20 26.15
C GLU A 155 1.27 11.97 24.64
N ALA A 156 1.03 13.02 23.85
CA ALA A 156 0.88 12.91 22.39
C ALA A 156 2.07 12.21 21.70
N ALA A 157 3.29 12.39 22.23
CA ALA A 157 4.50 11.73 21.75
C ALA A 157 4.66 10.28 22.25
N ASP A 158 4.01 9.90 23.36
CA ASP A 158 4.09 8.57 23.95
C ASP A 158 3.24 7.55 23.19
N LEU A 159 3.88 6.88 22.23
CA LEU A 159 3.29 5.79 21.46
C LEU A 159 2.82 4.62 22.33
N THR A 160 3.40 4.39 23.51
CA THR A 160 3.08 3.20 24.33
C THR A 160 1.64 3.20 24.83
N ARG A 161 1.00 4.37 24.90
CA ARG A 161 -0.43 4.52 25.18
C ARG A 161 -1.31 3.80 24.15
N HIS A 162 -0.78 3.62 22.93
CA HIS A 162 -1.43 2.91 21.83
C HIS A 162 -0.82 1.53 21.55
N ALA A 163 0.00 0.96 22.46
CA ALA A 163 0.66 -0.33 22.24
C ALA A 163 -0.31 -1.50 22.02
N ASN A 164 -1.53 -1.38 22.55
CA ASN A 164 -2.60 -2.36 22.39
C ASN A 164 -3.56 -2.00 21.24
N ASP A 165 -3.38 -0.84 20.60
CA ASP A 165 -4.22 -0.39 19.51
C ASP A 165 -3.69 -1.02 18.21
N GLY A 166 -4.54 -1.77 17.51
CA GLY A 166 -4.17 -2.36 16.21
C GLY A 166 -4.02 -1.32 15.09
N LEU A 167 -4.54 -0.10 15.30
CA LEU A 167 -4.52 1.03 14.37
C LEU A 167 -4.70 2.34 15.12
N PHE A 168 -3.77 3.28 14.96
CA PHE A 168 -3.88 4.64 15.47
C PHE A 168 -3.15 5.64 14.56
N LEU A 169 -3.38 6.93 14.80
CA LEU A 169 -2.77 8.05 14.07
C LEU A 169 -2.04 8.97 15.03
N GLN A 170 -1.00 9.65 14.54
CA GLN A 170 -0.27 10.64 15.33
C GLN A 170 0.08 11.87 14.48
N MET A 171 -0.10 13.07 15.04
CA MET A 171 0.55 14.28 14.54
C MET A 171 1.91 14.41 15.22
N ALA A 172 2.99 14.03 14.55
CA ALA A 172 4.32 14.01 15.13
C ALA A 172 5.09 15.31 14.88
N THR A 173 5.74 15.81 15.92
CA THR A 173 6.72 16.90 15.89
C THR A 173 8.01 16.45 16.58
N PRO A 174 9.20 16.88 16.12
CA PRO A 174 10.46 16.50 16.77
C PRO A 174 10.62 16.99 18.21
N ARG A 175 9.99 18.11 18.54
CA ARG A 175 10.06 18.79 19.84
C ARG A 175 8.67 19.31 20.21
N SER A 176 8.52 19.72 21.46
CA SER A 176 7.31 20.36 21.99
C SER A 176 7.45 21.86 22.23
N VAL A 177 8.68 22.39 22.14
CA VAL A 177 9.02 23.79 22.35
C VAL A 177 9.75 24.32 21.13
N TYR A 178 9.26 25.43 20.57
CA TYR A 178 9.78 26.09 19.37
C TYR A 178 9.90 27.60 19.59
N TYR A 179 10.62 28.29 18.71
CA TYR A 179 10.67 29.74 18.70
C TYR A 179 9.84 30.35 17.56
N VAL A 180 9.36 31.58 17.75
CA VAL A 180 8.69 32.34 16.67
C VAL A 180 9.61 32.44 15.46
N GLY A 181 9.12 32.07 14.27
CA GLY A 181 9.90 32.07 13.03
C GLY A 181 10.79 30.84 12.82
N GLU A 182 10.80 29.88 13.74
CA GLU A 182 11.56 28.63 13.63
C GLU A 182 10.77 27.57 12.83
N PRO A 183 11.21 27.20 11.60
CA PRO A 183 10.54 26.14 10.84
C PRO A 183 10.84 24.76 11.43
N PHE A 184 9.82 23.92 11.54
CA PHE A 184 9.95 22.53 12.02
C PHE A 184 9.08 21.58 11.19
N PRO A 185 9.50 20.31 11.04
CA PRO A 185 8.71 19.31 10.33
C PRO A 185 7.52 18.85 11.19
N LEU A 186 6.36 18.73 10.56
CA LEU A 186 5.10 18.24 11.11
C LEU A 186 4.61 17.09 10.22
N SER A 187 4.41 15.91 10.79
CA SER A 187 3.96 14.71 10.05
C SER A 187 2.66 14.15 10.59
N LEU A 188 1.74 13.78 9.70
CA LEU A 188 0.63 12.88 10.03
C LEU A 188 1.09 11.45 9.77
N GLU A 189 1.26 10.69 10.84
CA GLU A 189 1.77 9.32 10.81
C GLU A 189 0.66 8.31 11.05
N VAL A 190 0.68 7.22 10.27
CA VAL A 190 -0.29 6.13 10.36
C VAL A 190 0.41 4.91 10.92
N TYR A 191 -0.10 4.37 12.03
CA TYR A 191 0.42 3.17 12.68
C TYR A 191 -0.60 2.04 12.62
N TYR A 192 -0.21 0.87 12.12
CA TYR A 192 -1.13 -0.26 11.95
C TYR A 192 -0.44 -1.62 12.13
N GLN A 193 -1.24 -2.63 12.44
CA GLN A 193 -0.76 -3.98 12.72
C GLN A 193 -0.01 -4.62 11.54
N VAL A 194 1.07 -5.36 11.85
CA VAL A 194 1.81 -6.15 10.86
C VAL A 194 0.90 -7.20 10.22
N GLY A 195 0.97 -7.32 8.90
CA GLY A 195 0.15 -8.23 8.10
C GLY A 195 -1.07 -7.58 7.46
N TRP A 196 -1.41 -6.34 7.83
CA TRP A 196 -2.40 -5.55 7.12
C TRP A 196 -1.77 -4.79 5.95
N GLN A 197 -2.56 -4.52 4.93
CA GLN A 197 -2.19 -3.71 3.76
C GLN A 197 -3.15 -2.53 3.66
N VAL A 198 -2.60 -1.34 3.45
CA VAL A 198 -3.41 -0.14 3.20
C VAL A 198 -3.90 -0.17 1.76
N THR A 199 -5.22 -0.19 1.59
CA THR A 199 -5.88 -0.16 0.28
C THR A 199 -6.35 1.24 -0.12
N GLY A 200 -6.40 2.18 0.83
CA GLY A 200 -6.74 3.58 0.59
C GLY A 200 -6.66 4.41 1.87
N ALA A 201 -6.40 5.71 1.74
CA ALA A 201 -6.32 6.65 2.83
C ALA A 201 -6.95 7.98 2.40
N ASP A 202 -8.10 8.33 2.97
CA ASP A 202 -8.81 9.58 2.70
C ASP A 202 -8.71 10.48 3.94
N LEU A 203 -8.12 11.67 3.79
CA LEU A 203 -8.17 12.71 4.83
C LEU A 203 -9.59 13.28 4.88
N VAL A 204 -10.31 13.00 5.97
CA VAL A 204 -11.70 13.43 6.17
C VAL A 204 -11.73 14.84 6.74
N THR A 205 -10.90 15.09 7.75
CA THR A 205 -10.76 16.39 8.41
C THR A 205 -9.28 16.73 8.49
N SER A 206 -8.89 17.84 7.87
CA SER A 206 -7.54 18.39 8.01
C SER A 206 -7.39 19.10 9.35
N PRO A 207 -6.23 19.00 10.02
CA PRO A 207 -6.01 19.69 11.29
C PRO A 207 -5.99 21.20 11.06
N LYS A 208 -6.68 21.96 11.93
CA LYS A 208 -6.55 23.42 11.97
C LYS A 208 -5.23 23.77 12.65
N LEU A 209 -4.37 24.51 11.95
CA LEU A 209 -3.02 24.84 12.41
C LEU A 209 -2.89 26.35 12.62
N ASP A 210 -3.77 26.91 13.46
CA ASP A 210 -3.90 28.35 13.67
C ASP A 210 -2.65 28.96 14.32
N GLY A 211 -2.04 29.94 13.65
CA GLY A 211 -0.81 30.57 14.09
C GLY A 211 0.47 29.89 13.59
N LEU A 212 0.34 28.88 12.72
CA LEU A 212 1.44 28.28 11.97
C LEU A 212 1.32 28.63 10.48
N LEU A 213 2.44 29.00 9.85
CA LEU A 213 2.57 28.97 8.40
C LEU A 213 2.99 27.56 7.98
N VAL A 214 2.18 26.92 7.15
CA VAL A 214 2.35 25.50 6.78
C VAL A 214 2.64 25.38 5.29
N GLU A 215 3.70 24.68 4.95
CA GLU A 215 4.08 24.34 3.57
C GLU A 215 4.14 22.83 3.41
N ASP A 216 3.42 22.28 2.42
CA ASP A 216 3.46 20.85 2.13
C ASP A 216 4.82 20.46 1.55
N LEU A 217 5.47 19.48 2.18
CA LEU A 217 6.70 18.88 1.66
C LEU A 217 6.31 17.87 0.57
N ARG A 218 6.89 18.01 -0.62
CA ARG A 218 6.66 17.01 -1.69
C ARG A 218 7.25 15.69 -1.24
N SER A 219 6.40 14.69 -0.99
CA SER A 219 6.88 13.35 -0.69
C SER A 219 7.67 12.82 -1.89
N PRO A 220 8.95 12.44 -1.73
CA PRO A 220 9.79 12.03 -2.86
C PRO A 220 9.34 10.71 -3.51
N SER A 221 8.43 9.97 -2.87
CA SER A 221 7.97 8.65 -3.33
C SER A 221 6.44 8.60 -3.39
N ARG A 222 5.89 8.17 -4.53
CA ARG A 222 4.44 7.91 -4.68
C ARG A 222 3.96 6.73 -3.82
N ASP A 223 4.89 5.85 -3.45
CA ASP A 223 4.66 4.73 -2.54
C ASP A 223 5.21 5.07 -1.15
N PRO A 224 4.38 5.07 -0.10
CA PRO A 224 4.85 5.30 1.26
C PRO A 224 5.84 4.21 1.65
N GLN A 225 7.04 4.61 2.08
CA GLN A 225 8.05 3.71 2.60
C GLN A 225 7.60 3.22 3.98
N VAL A 226 6.96 2.06 4.02
CA VAL A 226 6.48 1.45 5.25
C VAL A 226 7.67 0.99 6.11
N GLN A 227 7.77 1.55 7.31
CA GLN A 227 8.78 1.22 8.29
C GLN A 227 8.17 0.39 9.42
N ARG A 228 8.94 -0.53 10.01
CA ARG A 228 8.51 -1.27 11.20
C ARG A 228 9.07 -0.61 12.44
N THR A 229 8.20 -0.40 13.41
CA THR A 229 8.59 0.09 14.73
C THR A 229 7.99 -0.77 15.82
N ARG A 230 8.61 -0.76 17.00
CA ARG A 230 8.14 -1.49 18.16
C ARG A 230 7.58 -0.50 19.16
N VAL A 231 6.30 -0.66 19.47
CA VAL A 231 5.57 0.15 20.43
C VAL A 231 5.20 -0.75 21.62
N GLY A 232 5.92 -0.59 22.73
CA GLY A 232 5.84 -1.50 23.88
C GLY A 232 6.23 -2.95 23.50
N SER A 233 5.31 -3.90 23.72
CA SER A 233 5.49 -5.30 23.32
C SER A 233 5.09 -5.59 21.87
N THR A 234 4.47 -4.63 21.18
CA THR A 234 3.81 -4.85 19.88
C THR A 234 4.66 -4.28 18.74
N THR A 235 4.79 -5.02 17.64
CA THR A 235 5.43 -4.53 16.42
C THR A 235 4.35 -4.02 15.46
N LEU A 236 4.50 -2.77 15.03
CA LEU A 236 3.58 -2.10 14.11
C LEU A 236 4.32 -1.64 12.86
N ASN A 237 3.58 -1.58 11.75
CA ASN A 237 4.00 -0.84 10.57
C ASN A 237 3.62 0.63 10.77
N HIS A 238 4.47 1.54 10.32
CA HIS A 238 4.15 2.96 10.26
C HIS A 238 4.70 3.59 8.98
N TYR A 239 4.04 4.64 8.52
CA TYR A 239 4.56 5.53 7.49
C TYR A 239 3.98 6.95 7.66
N PRO A 240 4.75 7.98 7.27
CA PRO A 240 4.24 9.35 7.22
C PRO A 240 3.34 9.51 6.00
N LEU A 241 2.06 9.81 6.22
CA LEU A 241 1.08 10.03 5.15
C LEU A 241 1.15 11.45 4.59
N VAL A 242 1.26 12.43 5.49
CA VAL A 242 1.35 13.85 5.14
C VAL A 242 2.58 14.41 5.85
N GLN A 243 3.39 15.18 5.13
CA GLN A 243 4.59 15.81 5.65
C GLN A 243 4.57 17.28 5.29
N GLN A 244 4.74 18.10 6.31
CA GLN A 244 4.64 19.54 6.20
C GLN A 244 5.80 20.18 6.94
N LEU A 245 6.11 21.41 6.54
CA LEU A 245 6.99 22.29 7.27
C LEU A 245 6.14 23.40 7.88
N ALA A 246 6.12 23.47 9.21
CA ALA A 246 5.36 24.44 9.97
C ALA A 246 6.30 25.50 10.57
N THR A 247 5.93 26.78 10.47
CA THR A 247 6.67 27.90 11.08
C THR A 247 5.75 28.69 12.00
N PRO A 248 6.03 28.81 13.31
CA PRO A 248 5.22 29.60 14.22
C PRO A 248 5.26 31.08 13.90
N LEU A 249 4.10 31.73 13.89
CA LEU A 249 3.97 33.17 13.60
C LEU A 249 3.83 34.03 14.86
N ARG A 250 3.56 33.43 16.01
CA ARG A 250 3.35 34.13 17.29
C ARG A 250 3.73 33.26 18.48
N ALA A 251 4.14 33.91 19.56
CA ALA A 251 4.45 33.24 20.82
C ALA A 251 3.17 32.81 21.57
N GLY A 252 3.34 31.86 22.49
CA GLY A 252 2.28 31.29 23.31
C GLY A 252 2.04 29.80 23.04
N ARG A 253 0.92 29.29 23.53
CA ARG A 253 0.53 27.90 23.28
C ARG A 253 -0.19 27.82 21.94
N VAL A 254 0.34 27.03 21.02
CA VAL A 254 -0.25 26.78 19.71
C VAL A 254 -0.84 25.38 19.70
N LEU A 255 -2.10 25.26 19.28
CA LEU A 255 -2.80 23.98 19.21
C LEU A 255 -2.46 23.28 17.89
N ILE A 256 -1.96 22.06 17.98
CA ILE A 256 -1.98 21.10 16.88
C ILE A 256 -3.31 20.36 16.98
N ASP A 257 -4.27 20.76 16.16
CA ASP A 257 -5.63 20.23 16.20
C ASP A 257 -5.70 18.79 15.67
N SER A 258 -6.81 18.12 15.94
CA SER A 258 -7.05 16.75 15.49
C SER A 258 -7.17 16.66 13.96
N ALA A 259 -6.59 15.62 13.39
CA ALA A 259 -6.77 15.22 12.00
C ALA A 259 -7.56 13.91 11.98
N THR A 260 -8.58 13.80 11.13
CA THR A 260 -9.37 12.57 10.98
C THR A 260 -9.07 11.92 9.63
N LEU A 261 -8.66 10.65 9.66
CA LEU A 261 -8.34 9.85 8.49
C LEU A 261 -9.28 8.65 8.39
N ARG A 262 -9.73 8.37 7.17
CA ARG A 262 -10.45 7.14 6.84
C ARG A 262 -9.53 6.22 6.04
N LEU A 263 -9.20 5.09 6.63
CA LEU A 263 -8.25 4.10 6.11
C LEU A 263 -8.97 2.83 5.66
N GLY A 264 -8.69 2.38 4.45
CA GLY A 264 -9.01 1.02 4.01
C GLY A 264 -7.86 0.08 4.34
N LEU A 265 -8.12 -0.98 5.11
CA LEU A 265 -7.13 -1.99 5.49
C LEU A 265 -7.63 -3.37 5.08
N SER A 266 -6.76 -4.18 4.47
CA SER A 266 -7.03 -5.58 4.14
C SER A 266 -5.99 -6.50 4.79
N THR A 267 -6.37 -7.73 5.09
CA THR A 267 -5.45 -8.75 5.62
C THR A 267 -4.75 -9.57 4.51
N GLY A 268 -4.59 -9.00 3.31
CA GLY A 268 -3.95 -9.63 2.15
C GLY A 268 -4.83 -9.73 0.90
N LEU A 269 -4.35 -10.43 -0.13
CA LEU A 269 -4.92 -10.45 -1.50
C LEU A 269 -6.37 -10.96 -1.60
N LEU A 270 -6.77 -11.86 -0.70
CA LEU A 270 -8.12 -12.43 -0.59
C LEU A 270 -8.85 -11.96 0.68
N GLY A 271 -8.21 -11.09 1.47
CA GLY A 271 -8.77 -10.58 2.71
C GLY A 271 -9.84 -9.53 2.44
N ALA A 272 -10.90 -9.54 3.25
CA ALA A 272 -11.90 -8.47 3.20
C ALA A 272 -11.23 -7.12 3.51
N SER A 273 -11.36 -6.15 2.61
CA SER A 273 -11.00 -4.76 2.88
C SER A 273 -12.04 -4.16 3.81
N ARG A 274 -11.58 -3.56 4.91
CA ARG A 274 -12.41 -2.87 5.90
C ARG A 274 -11.99 -1.41 5.98
N ARG A 275 -12.96 -0.53 6.22
CA ARG A 275 -12.68 0.90 6.41
C ARG A 275 -12.70 1.21 7.90
N TYR A 276 -11.70 1.95 8.35
CA TYR A 276 -11.56 2.44 9.71
C TYR A 276 -11.47 3.95 9.66
N THR A 277 -12.21 4.62 10.54
CA THR A 277 -12.03 6.06 10.79
C THR A 277 -11.27 6.20 12.10
N ARG A 278 -10.19 6.98 12.07
CA ARG A 278 -9.37 7.30 13.24
C ARG A 278 -9.00 8.77 13.23
N SER A 279 -8.78 9.34 14.41
CA SER A 279 -8.43 10.73 14.61
C SER A 279 -7.17 10.82 15.47
N THR A 280 -6.36 11.85 15.24
CA THR A 280 -5.22 12.15 16.11
C THR A 280 -5.71 12.86 17.38
N GLU A 281 -5.00 12.66 18.49
CA GLU A 281 -5.23 13.45 19.68
C GLU A 281 -4.69 14.88 19.49
N PRO A 282 -5.47 15.93 19.79
CA PRO A 282 -4.96 17.29 19.75
C PRO A 282 -4.01 17.55 20.93
N TYR A 283 -2.99 18.37 20.73
CA TYR A 283 -2.06 18.78 21.79
C TYR A 283 -1.49 20.17 21.55
N TYR A 284 -1.00 20.80 22.61
CA TYR A 284 -0.35 22.11 22.51
C TYR A 284 1.16 21.96 22.37
N ILE A 285 1.73 22.72 21.44
CA ILE A 285 3.16 23.07 21.45
C ILE A 285 3.35 24.42 22.13
N GLU A 286 4.51 24.61 22.74
CA GLU A 286 4.92 25.88 23.33
C GLU A 286 5.78 26.66 22.34
N VAL A 287 5.38 27.90 22.03
CA VAL A 287 6.15 28.80 21.18
C VAL A 287 6.67 29.96 22.00
N ARG A 288 7.99 30.14 22.00
CA ARG A 288 8.68 31.19 22.74
C ARG A 288 9.21 32.27 21.82
N GLU A 289 9.36 33.48 22.35
CA GLU A 289 10.16 34.50 21.68
C GLU A 289 11.64 34.23 21.92
N VAL A 290 12.47 34.71 20.99
CA VAL A 290 13.93 34.67 21.15
C VAL A 290 14.30 35.59 22.33
N PRO A 291 15.09 35.15 23.33
CA PRO A 291 15.35 35.94 24.52
C PRO A 291 16.01 37.29 24.20
N PRO A 292 15.54 38.44 24.72
CA PRO A 292 16.19 39.73 24.45
C PRO A 292 17.58 39.83 25.11
N ALA A 293 17.80 39.11 26.21
CA ALA A 293 19.07 39.08 26.91
C ALA A 293 20.14 38.35 26.11
N GLY A 294 21.33 38.94 25.98
CA GLY A 294 22.45 38.34 25.23
C GLY A 294 22.35 38.48 23.71
N ARG A 295 21.32 39.15 23.18
CA ARG A 295 21.12 39.39 21.74
C ARG A 295 22.26 40.26 21.16
N PRO A 296 23.09 39.74 20.24
CA PRO A 296 24.15 40.52 19.60
C PRO A 296 23.57 41.62 18.69
N ALA A 297 24.27 42.74 18.57
CA ALA A 297 23.85 43.85 17.68
C ALA A 297 23.81 43.47 16.18
N THR A 298 24.52 42.40 15.79
CA THR A 298 24.56 41.87 14.43
C THR A 298 23.49 40.81 14.15
N PHE A 299 22.68 40.43 15.15
CA PHE A 299 21.64 39.41 14.99
C PHE A 299 20.42 39.96 14.23
N ASP A 300 19.99 39.19 13.23
CA ASP A 300 18.71 39.38 12.52
C ASP A 300 17.72 38.31 13.00
N GLU A 301 16.45 38.68 13.16
CA GLU A 301 15.39 37.82 13.70
C GLU A 301 15.12 36.59 12.84
N GLY A 302 15.45 36.66 11.54
CA GLY A 302 15.37 35.51 10.64
C GLY A 302 16.48 34.47 10.81
N ASN A 303 17.53 34.74 11.60
CA ASN A 303 18.69 33.86 11.74
C ASN A 303 18.49 32.82 12.85
N LEU A 304 17.50 31.94 12.68
CA LEU A 304 17.14 30.89 13.62
C LEU A 304 17.61 29.53 13.11
N GLY A 305 18.52 28.89 13.83
CA GLY A 305 19.07 27.59 13.46
C GLY A 305 20.51 27.40 13.91
N ARG A 306 21.15 26.39 13.33
CA ARG A 306 22.57 26.11 13.50
C ARG A 306 23.27 26.35 12.18
N PHE A 307 24.13 27.35 12.18
CA PHE A 307 24.83 27.78 10.97
C PHE A 307 26.35 27.80 11.16
N ASP A 308 27.04 27.65 10.03
CA ASP A 308 28.44 27.94 9.88
C ASP A 308 28.63 29.08 8.88
N LEU A 309 29.76 29.77 8.99
CA LEU A 309 30.10 30.92 8.16
C LEU A 309 31.48 30.71 7.54
N THR A 310 31.54 30.75 6.22
CA THR A 310 32.80 30.80 5.48
C THR A 310 32.83 32.02 4.57
N ALA A 311 34.00 32.63 4.42
CA ALA A 311 34.21 33.76 3.54
C ALA A 311 35.51 33.57 2.77
N SER A 312 35.50 33.94 1.50
CA SER A 312 36.67 33.90 0.62
C SER A 312 36.70 35.15 -0.24
N LEU A 313 37.90 35.58 -0.60
CA LEU A 313 38.15 36.73 -1.46
C LEU A 313 38.83 36.23 -2.74
N THR A 314 38.34 36.66 -3.89
CA THR A 314 38.89 36.28 -5.21
C THR A 314 39.15 37.51 -6.08
N ASP A 315 40.31 37.52 -6.75
CA ASP A 315 40.64 38.48 -7.81
C ASP A 315 39.85 38.18 -9.11
N ASP A 316 40.07 39.02 -10.12
CA ASP A 316 39.53 38.89 -11.48
C ASP A 316 39.96 37.61 -12.21
N HIS A 317 41.01 36.94 -11.73
CA HIS A 317 41.52 35.66 -12.24
C HIS A 317 41.06 34.45 -11.40
N GLY A 318 40.19 34.65 -10.41
CA GLY A 318 39.65 33.59 -9.56
C GLY A 318 40.62 33.05 -8.50
N ARG A 319 41.70 33.77 -8.19
CA ARG A 319 42.69 33.39 -7.17
C ARG A 319 42.46 34.16 -5.88
N THR A 320 42.83 33.57 -4.75
CA THR A 320 42.82 34.27 -3.46
C THR A 320 44.01 35.23 -3.42
N PRO A 321 43.78 36.55 -3.40
CA PRO A 321 44.86 37.50 -3.51
C PRO A 321 45.53 37.73 -2.15
N THR A 322 46.85 37.69 -2.13
CA THR A 322 47.67 38.13 -0.97
C THR A 322 48.11 39.59 -1.14
N SER A 323 48.18 40.06 -2.39
CA SER A 323 48.55 41.43 -2.76
C SER A 323 47.66 41.93 -3.91
N VAL A 324 47.13 43.16 -3.81
CA VAL A 324 46.26 43.78 -4.81
C VAL A 324 46.59 45.26 -5.04
N PRO A 325 46.53 45.78 -6.28
CA PRO A 325 46.60 47.22 -6.52
C PRO A 325 45.38 47.97 -6.01
N THR A 326 45.59 49.22 -5.61
CA THR A 326 44.52 50.15 -5.23
C THR A 326 43.56 50.36 -6.41
N GLY A 327 42.25 50.37 -6.15
CA GLY A 327 41.20 50.49 -7.16
C GLY A 327 40.80 49.18 -7.84
N GLN A 328 41.51 48.07 -7.64
CA GLN A 328 41.13 46.76 -8.21
C GLN A 328 39.91 46.19 -7.49
N ARG A 329 38.85 45.89 -8.24
CA ARG A 329 37.63 45.25 -7.70
C ARG A 329 37.88 43.76 -7.45
N MET A 330 37.63 43.31 -6.24
CA MET A 330 37.64 41.91 -5.84
C MET A 330 36.22 41.44 -5.53
N VAL A 331 35.98 40.14 -5.68
CA VAL A 331 34.71 39.52 -5.28
C VAL A 331 34.92 38.77 -3.97
N MET A 332 34.18 39.15 -2.93
CA MET A 332 34.10 38.41 -1.69
C MET A 332 32.86 37.52 -1.70
N ARG A 333 33.09 36.21 -1.61
CA ARG A 333 32.03 35.19 -1.50
C ARG A 333 31.87 34.79 -0.04
N VAL A 334 30.67 35.00 0.50
CA VAL A 334 30.28 34.69 1.88
C VAL A 334 29.23 33.58 1.84
N GLU A 335 29.57 32.40 2.33
CA GLU A 335 28.67 31.25 2.38
C GLU A 335 28.21 31.01 3.83
N VAL A 336 26.89 31.01 4.02
CA VAL A 336 26.22 30.60 5.25
C VAL A 336 25.63 29.22 5.01
N SER A 337 26.10 28.21 5.73
CA SER A 337 25.65 26.82 5.58
C SER A 337 25.10 26.27 6.90
N GLY A 338 24.20 25.29 6.85
CA GLY A 338 23.70 24.63 8.06
C GLY A 338 22.25 24.17 7.99
N THR A 339 21.58 24.21 9.14
CA THR A 339 20.20 23.75 9.35
C THR A 339 19.38 24.80 10.08
N GLY A 340 18.15 25.04 9.64
CA GLY A 340 17.27 26.09 10.18
C GLY A 340 16.75 27.01 9.09
N ASN A 341 16.29 28.20 9.45
CA ASN A 341 15.60 29.11 8.52
C ASN A 341 16.55 29.84 7.54
N LEU A 342 17.28 29.07 6.70
CA LEU A 342 18.23 29.60 5.70
C LEU A 342 17.55 30.56 4.68
N ILE A 343 16.25 30.40 4.47
CA ILE A 343 15.48 31.16 3.47
C ILE A 343 15.33 32.62 3.89
N THR A 344 15.27 32.90 5.19
CA THR A 344 15.15 34.25 5.74
C THR A 344 16.49 34.92 6.03
N VAL A 345 17.61 34.19 5.91
CA VAL A 345 18.95 34.75 6.12
C VAL A 345 19.20 35.86 5.10
N LYS A 346 19.44 37.07 5.61
CA LYS A 346 19.84 38.25 4.82
C LYS A 346 21.36 38.29 4.63
N PRO A 347 21.86 39.07 3.66
CA PRO A 347 23.30 39.27 3.50
C PRO A 347 23.99 39.70 4.82
N PRO A 348 24.99 38.94 5.31
CA PRO A 348 25.70 39.28 6.55
C PRO A 348 26.39 40.65 6.49
N ARG A 349 26.49 41.33 7.63
CA ARG A 349 27.16 42.63 7.68
C ARG A 349 28.67 42.46 7.55
N VAL A 350 29.28 43.26 6.68
CA VAL A 350 30.73 43.32 6.48
C VAL A 350 31.28 44.54 7.22
N ARG A 351 32.23 44.33 8.12
CA ARG A 351 33.04 45.36 8.76
C ARG A 351 34.30 45.58 7.94
N ALA A 352 34.42 46.76 7.35
CA ALA A 352 35.58 47.20 6.60
C ALA A 352 36.19 48.44 7.26
N SER A 353 37.51 48.61 7.13
CA SER A 353 38.18 49.88 7.46
C SER A 353 37.96 50.91 6.35
N ASP A 354 38.27 52.17 6.61
CA ASP A 354 38.23 53.25 5.60
C ASP A 354 39.16 53.02 4.40
N ALA A 355 40.00 51.98 4.46
CA ALA A 355 40.84 51.54 3.36
C ALA A 355 40.09 50.74 2.28
N PHE A 356 38.84 50.33 2.51
CA PHE A 356 38.05 49.55 1.55
C PHE A 356 36.65 50.12 1.35
N ASP A 357 36.21 50.17 0.09
CA ASP A 357 34.80 50.31 -0.27
C ASP A 357 34.19 48.91 -0.48
N VAL A 358 33.10 48.62 0.23
CA VAL A 358 32.43 47.32 0.17
C VAL A 358 30.96 47.51 -0.22
N GLN A 359 30.59 46.91 -1.35
CA GLN A 359 29.23 47.00 -1.89
C GLN A 359 28.64 45.59 -2.03
N SER A 360 27.43 45.38 -1.53
CA SER A 360 26.71 44.11 -1.73
C SER A 360 26.16 44.06 -3.16
N LEU A 361 26.27 42.91 -3.83
CA LEU A 361 25.72 42.69 -5.17
C LEU A 361 24.27 42.20 -5.07
N PRO A 362 23.26 43.02 -5.44
CA PRO A 362 21.88 42.57 -5.45
C PRO A 362 21.70 41.48 -6.52
N GLY A 363 21.27 40.28 -6.12
CA GLY A 363 21.04 39.15 -7.03
C GLY A 363 22.20 38.15 -7.17
N GLY A 364 23.35 38.39 -6.55
CA GLY A 364 24.47 37.42 -6.46
C GLY A 364 24.26 36.35 -5.41
N VAL A 365 23.01 35.89 -5.23
CA VAL A 365 22.62 34.92 -4.20
C VAL A 365 22.45 33.55 -4.82
N GLU A 366 23.29 32.60 -4.42
CA GLU A 366 23.21 31.20 -4.85
C GLU A 366 22.67 30.35 -3.69
N ASP A 367 21.50 29.73 -3.89
CA ASP A 367 20.82 28.93 -2.88
C ASP A 367 20.88 27.43 -3.26
N GLU A 368 21.53 26.63 -2.41
CA GLU A 368 21.44 25.17 -2.43
C GLU A 368 20.68 24.73 -1.17
N ILE A 369 19.36 24.93 -1.16
CA ILE A 369 18.49 24.67 -0.02
C ILE A 369 17.56 23.49 -0.30
N VAL A 370 17.56 22.52 0.61
CA VAL A 370 16.65 21.37 0.61
C VAL A 370 15.68 21.50 1.77
N LYS A 371 14.40 21.30 1.49
CA LYS A 371 13.34 21.17 2.49
C LYS A 371 12.89 19.70 2.51
N ASP A 372 13.07 19.04 3.63
CA ASP A 372 12.69 17.64 3.81
C ASP A 372 12.14 17.39 5.22
N GLU A 373 11.88 16.13 5.53
CA GLU A 373 11.35 15.66 6.82
C GLU A 373 12.24 16.02 8.01
N ARG A 374 13.50 16.41 7.77
CA ARG A 374 14.46 16.84 8.79
C ARG A 374 14.50 18.36 8.94
N GLY A 375 13.64 19.07 8.21
CA GLY A 375 13.55 20.53 8.19
C GLY A 375 14.24 21.15 6.98
N ILE A 376 14.75 22.37 7.16
CA ILE A 376 15.47 23.12 6.13
C ILE A 376 16.96 22.96 6.34
N ARG A 377 17.69 22.57 5.29
CA ARG A 377 19.15 22.40 5.30
C ARG A 377 19.76 22.80 3.98
N GLY A 378 21.01 23.26 4.01
CA GLY A 378 21.69 23.68 2.79
C GLY A 378 22.74 24.75 3.03
N LYS A 379 22.97 25.53 1.98
CA LYS A 379 23.84 26.71 2.03
C LYS A 379 23.29 27.84 1.17
N ARG A 380 23.60 29.06 1.59
CA ARG A 380 23.25 30.31 0.93
C ARG A 380 24.49 31.16 0.79
N THR A 381 24.80 31.53 -0.45
CA THR A 381 26.03 32.25 -0.78
C THR A 381 25.70 33.67 -1.19
N PHE A 382 26.37 34.65 -0.59
CA PHE A 382 26.28 36.08 -0.89
C PHE A 382 27.58 36.56 -1.52
N GLN A 383 27.48 37.54 -2.42
CA GLN A 383 28.63 38.14 -3.09
C GLN A 383 28.71 39.65 -2.80
N TYR A 384 29.93 40.11 -2.55
CA TYR A 384 30.25 41.52 -2.32
C TYR A 384 31.39 41.95 -3.24
N ILE A 385 31.33 43.17 -3.74
CA ILE A 385 32.47 43.82 -4.39
C ILE A 385 33.27 44.53 -3.30
N VAL A 386 34.56 44.23 -3.23
CA VAL A 386 35.51 44.86 -2.32
C VAL A 386 36.55 45.62 -3.15
N THR A 387 36.66 46.92 -2.93
CA THR A 387 37.61 47.79 -3.65
C THR A 387 38.57 48.44 -2.65
N PRO A 388 39.89 48.17 -2.73
CA PRO A 388 40.87 48.84 -1.88
C PRO A 388 41.08 50.28 -2.34
N LEU A 389 41.05 51.22 -1.39
CA LEU A 389 41.18 52.66 -1.61
C LEU A 389 42.54 53.21 -1.15
N SER A 390 43.20 52.54 -0.20
CA SER A 390 44.46 53.00 0.41
C SER A 390 45.55 51.91 0.34
N PRO A 391 46.78 52.25 -0.11
CA PRO A 391 47.89 51.31 -0.15
C PRO A 391 48.45 50.97 1.24
N GLY A 392 49.30 49.94 1.31
CA GLY A 392 49.97 49.44 2.52
C GLY A 392 49.47 48.08 3.00
N ALA A 393 50.00 47.62 4.13
CA ALA A 393 49.51 46.42 4.81
C ALA A 393 48.16 46.73 5.49
N GLN A 394 47.07 46.33 4.85
CA GLN A 394 45.71 46.55 5.33
C GLN A 394 45.12 45.26 5.90
N VAL A 395 44.05 45.37 6.68
CA VAL A 395 43.26 44.23 7.15
C VAL A 395 42.08 44.05 6.23
N ALA A 396 41.93 42.87 5.63
CA ALA A 396 40.81 42.57 4.74
C ALA A 396 39.46 42.71 5.48
N PRO A 397 38.37 43.08 4.79
CA PRO A 397 37.06 43.22 5.42
C PRO A 397 36.63 41.95 6.16
N GLN A 398 36.12 42.11 7.38
CA GLN A 398 35.65 41.02 8.23
C GLN A 398 34.12 40.89 8.13
N VAL A 399 33.64 39.67 8.00
CA VAL A 399 32.21 39.35 7.98
C VAL A 399 31.80 38.83 9.34
N THR A 400 30.74 39.39 9.92
CA THR A 400 30.17 38.91 11.18
C THR A 400 28.75 38.41 10.95
N PHE A 401 28.47 37.20 11.41
CA PHE A 401 27.15 36.59 11.34
C PHE A 401 26.72 36.08 12.72
N ALA A 402 25.63 36.64 13.23
CA ALA A 402 25.02 36.19 14.48
C ALA A 402 23.70 35.47 14.22
N PHE A 403 23.51 34.36 14.90
CA PHE A 403 22.31 33.53 14.84
C PHE A 403 21.94 33.03 16.23
N PHE A 404 20.72 32.55 16.38
CA PHE A 404 20.25 31.91 17.61
C PHE A 404 20.08 30.42 17.35
N ASP A 405 20.75 29.57 18.14
CA ASP A 405 20.62 28.12 18.07
C ASP A 405 19.45 27.66 18.95
N PRO A 406 18.31 27.22 18.36
CA PRO A 406 17.13 26.82 19.12
C PRO A 406 17.34 25.58 19.99
N ALA A 407 18.37 24.77 19.70
CA ALA A 407 18.67 23.55 20.46
C ALA A 407 19.43 23.86 21.75
N SER A 408 20.37 24.82 21.75
CA SER A 408 21.04 25.28 22.97
C SER A 408 20.30 26.42 23.66
N GLY A 409 19.47 27.17 22.94
CA GLY A 409 18.80 28.37 23.46
C GLY A 409 19.74 29.57 23.60
N GLU A 410 20.85 29.60 22.86
CA GLU A 410 21.90 30.62 22.98
C GLU A 410 22.17 31.33 21.65
N TYR A 411 22.65 32.58 21.76
CA TYR A 411 23.16 33.34 20.63
C TYR A 411 24.60 32.95 20.32
N VAL A 412 24.88 32.67 19.05
CA VAL A 412 26.22 32.35 18.56
C VAL A 412 26.61 33.37 17.49
N THR A 413 27.82 33.92 17.62
CA THR A 413 28.40 34.82 16.61
C THR A 413 29.59 34.13 15.96
N LYS A 414 29.59 34.11 14.62
CA LYS A 414 30.68 33.62 13.80
C LYS A 414 31.29 34.80 13.04
N GLU A 415 32.61 34.73 12.86
CA GLU A 415 33.36 35.72 12.12
C GLU A 415 34.19 35.02 11.05
N ALA A 416 34.25 35.61 9.86
CA ALA A 416 35.03 35.09 8.75
C ALA A 416 35.65 36.23 7.95
N LEU A 417 36.91 36.02 7.53
CA LEU A 417 37.80 37.02 6.92
C LEU A 417 38.15 38.20 7.87
N GLY A 418 39.32 38.80 7.68
CA GLY A 418 39.96 39.68 8.68
C GLY A 418 41.48 39.47 8.80
N GLY A 419 42.09 38.89 7.76
CA GLY A 419 43.54 38.65 7.68
C GLY A 419 44.29 39.78 6.98
N PRO A 420 45.63 39.75 6.99
CA PRO A 420 46.46 40.75 6.31
C PRO A 420 46.28 40.67 4.79
N LEU A 421 46.13 41.83 4.15
CA LEU A 421 46.09 41.99 2.70
C LEU A 421 47.03 43.14 2.32
N GLU A 422 47.98 42.85 1.44
CA GLU A 422 48.92 43.87 0.97
C GLU A 422 48.27 44.67 -0.18
N VAL A 423 48.16 45.98 -0.02
CA VAL A 423 47.62 46.86 -1.06
C VAL A 423 48.74 47.69 -1.68
N THR A 424 48.90 47.64 -2.99
CA THR A 424 49.97 48.35 -3.71
C THR A 424 49.42 49.57 -4.50
N GLY A 425 50.28 50.51 -4.88
CA GLY A 425 49.90 51.68 -5.68
C GLY A 425 49.65 52.96 -4.89
N GLU A 426 48.90 53.90 -5.48
CA GLU A 426 48.59 55.21 -4.90
C GLU A 426 47.15 55.27 -4.37
N ARG A 427 46.91 56.11 -3.37
CA ARG A 427 45.58 56.28 -2.76
C ARG A 427 44.57 56.81 -3.77
N VAL A 428 43.39 56.17 -3.83
CA VAL A 428 42.28 56.58 -4.70
C VAL A 428 41.20 57.24 -3.84
N THR A 429 40.86 58.50 -4.14
CA THR A 429 39.74 59.21 -3.50
C THR A 429 38.41 58.79 -4.13
N GLY A 430 37.42 58.44 -3.29
CA GLY A 430 36.18 57.73 -3.65
C GLY A 430 35.29 58.33 -4.75
N GLU A 431 35.51 59.56 -5.19
CA GLU A 431 34.73 60.18 -6.28
C GLU A 431 35.06 59.65 -7.68
N LYS A 432 36.26 59.08 -7.91
CA LYS A 432 36.62 58.54 -9.24
C LYS A 432 36.10 57.12 -9.51
N SER A 433 35.50 56.45 -8.52
CA SER A 433 34.95 55.09 -8.70
C SER A 433 33.50 55.06 -9.21
N ALA A 434 32.79 56.19 -9.20
CA ALA A 434 31.40 56.29 -9.68
C ALA A 434 31.27 56.46 -11.21
N ALA A 435 32.37 56.77 -11.92
CA ALA A 435 32.33 57.12 -13.34
C ALA A 435 32.46 55.93 -14.32
N ALA A 436 32.42 54.69 -13.85
CA ALA A 436 32.53 53.48 -14.68
C ALA A 436 31.32 52.54 -14.54
N LEU A 437 30.12 53.09 -14.35
CA LEU A 437 28.86 52.42 -14.68
C LEU A 437 28.52 52.70 -16.16
N SER A 438 29.45 52.36 -17.07
CA SER A 438 29.11 52.20 -18.49
C SER A 438 28.85 50.71 -18.73
N GLY A 439 27.64 50.40 -19.20
CA GLY A 439 27.05 49.07 -19.25
C GLY A 439 27.64 48.09 -20.27
N GLU A 440 28.97 47.96 -20.34
CA GLU A 440 29.64 47.05 -21.29
C GLU A 440 30.64 46.07 -20.68
N ASP A 441 30.97 46.16 -19.38
CA ASP A 441 32.00 45.33 -18.75
C ASP A 441 31.53 44.49 -17.55
N VAL A 442 30.28 44.01 -17.59
CA VAL A 442 29.89 42.80 -16.84
C VAL A 442 30.06 41.61 -17.77
N ARG A 443 31.32 41.21 -18.01
CA ARG A 443 31.57 39.87 -18.52
C ARG A 443 31.38 38.91 -17.34
N PRO A 444 30.43 37.95 -17.39
CA PRO A 444 30.42 36.88 -16.42
C PRO A 444 31.79 36.18 -16.49
N ILE A 445 32.54 36.16 -15.39
CA ILE A 445 33.78 35.38 -15.22
C ILE A 445 33.41 33.90 -15.04
N PHE A 446 32.64 33.40 -16.00
CA PHE A 446 32.60 32.02 -16.38
C PHE A 446 32.86 32.03 -17.88
N GLY A 447 34.14 31.95 -18.23
CA GLY A 447 34.52 31.12 -19.35
C GLY A 447 34.10 29.69 -19.02
N VAL A 448 32.79 29.41 -19.11
CA VAL A 448 32.36 28.06 -19.45
C VAL A 448 32.96 27.88 -20.82
N ASP A 449 34.08 27.17 -20.84
CA ASP A 449 34.77 26.74 -22.03
C ASP A 449 33.78 25.81 -22.76
N ARG A 450 32.83 26.42 -23.48
CA ARG A 450 31.80 25.70 -24.26
C ARG A 450 32.47 24.75 -25.25
N ALA A 451 33.71 25.04 -25.63
CA ALA A 451 34.57 24.20 -26.46
C ALA A 451 35.06 22.91 -25.78
N ARG A 452 35.00 22.77 -24.45
CA ARG A 452 35.34 21.51 -23.74
C ARG A 452 34.15 20.69 -23.28
N LEU A 453 32.93 21.22 -23.36
CA LEU A 453 31.71 20.41 -23.26
C LEU A 453 31.40 19.67 -24.58
N ASP A 454 32.04 20.06 -25.69
CA ASP A 454 31.95 19.36 -26.98
C ASP A 454 32.97 18.21 -27.13
N ALA A 455 33.92 18.04 -26.20
CA ALA A 455 34.87 16.92 -26.19
C ALA A 455 34.29 15.62 -25.59
N GLY A 456 32.97 15.52 -25.54
CA GLY A 456 32.22 14.35 -25.13
C GLY A 456 30.88 14.28 -25.84
N GLY A 457 30.82 14.68 -27.10
CA GLY A 457 29.64 14.57 -27.97
C GLY A 457 29.25 13.11 -28.20
N ARG A 458 28.72 12.44 -27.17
CA ARG A 458 27.78 11.35 -27.39
C ARG A 458 26.55 12.02 -27.98
N GLU A 459 26.31 11.73 -29.25
CA GLU A 459 25.12 12.26 -29.91
C GLU A 459 23.89 12.06 -29.03
N PRO A 460 23.01 13.07 -28.93
CA PRO A 460 21.83 12.97 -28.09
C PRO A 460 21.06 11.71 -28.44
N LEU A 461 20.52 10.98 -27.46
CA LEU A 461 19.80 9.72 -27.72
C LEU A 461 18.69 9.86 -28.78
N SER A 462 18.18 11.08 -28.99
CA SER A 462 17.23 11.44 -30.04
C SER A 462 17.75 11.31 -31.48
N SER A 463 19.07 11.24 -31.70
CA SER A 463 19.65 10.96 -33.03
C SER A 463 19.62 9.46 -33.37
N LEU A 464 19.47 8.59 -32.37
CA LEU A 464 19.27 7.17 -32.62
C LEU A 464 17.81 6.91 -33.05
N PRO A 465 17.55 6.29 -34.21
CA PRO A 465 16.20 5.93 -34.64
C PRO A 465 15.49 4.98 -33.65
N LEU A 466 16.27 4.24 -32.85
CA LEU A 466 15.77 3.38 -31.79
C LEU A 466 15.04 4.15 -30.68
N TYR A 467 15.46 5.39 -30.35
CA TYR A 467 14.81 6.22 -29.33
C TYR A 467 13.36 6.54 -29.71
N TRP A 468 13.14 6.97 -30.95
CA TRP A 468 11.79 7.22 -31.47
C TRP A 468 10.95 5.94 -31.57
N GLY A 469 11.58 4.81 -31.90
CA GLY A 469 10.95 3.50 -31.86
C GLY A 469 10.49 3.08 -30.45
N LEU A 470 11.33 3.31 -29.44
CA LEU A 470 11.03 2.98 -28.05
C LEU A 470 9.95 3.90 -27.45
N LEU A 471 9.97 5.19 -27.83
CA LEU A 471 8.98 6.17 -27.42
C LEU A 471 7.60 5.89 -28.04
N GLY A 472 7.56 5.35 -29.27
CA GLY A 472 6.32 4.95 -29.95
C GLY A 472 5.72 3.62 -29.47
N LEU A 473 6.52 2.76 -28.84
CA LEU A 473 6.11 1.43 -28.39
C LEU A 473 4.90 1.42 -27.42
N PRO A 474 4.81 2.27 -26.38
CA PRO A 474 3.64 2.30 -25.50
C PRO A 474 2.38 2.78 -26.22
N LEU A 475 2.49 3.71 -27.17
CA LEU A 475 1.35 4.18 -27.97
C LEU A 475 0.85 3.07 -28.90
N LEU A 476 1.77 2.36 -29.56
CA LEU A 476 1.44 1.19 -30.38
C LEU A 476 0.78 0.09 -29.54
N GLY A 477 1.29 -0.16 -28.33
CA GLY A 477 0.71 -1.09 -27.37
C GLY A 477 -0.71 -0.72 -26.97
N PHE A 478 -0.96 0.56 -26.67
CA PHE A 478 -2.30 1.07 -26.38
C PHE A 478 -3.26 0.87 -27.56
N VAL A 479 -2.86 1.24 -28.78
CA VAL A 479 -3.67 1.04 -29.99
C VAL A 479 -3.96 -0.45 -30.24
N LEU A 480 -2.99 -1.34 -30.04
CA LEU A 480 -3.19 -2.78 -30.20
C LEU A 480 -4.14 -3.36 -29.15
N VAL A 481 -4.06 -2.91 -27.90
CA VAL A 481 -4.97 -3.33 -26.83
C VAL A 481 -6.38 -2.83 -27.11
N GLU A 482 -6.53 -1.57 -27.52
CA GLU A 482 -7.83 -0.95 -27.82
C GLU A 482 -8.46 -1.59 -29.07
N ALA A 483 -7.67 -1.81 -30.14
CA ALA A 483 -8.10 -2.56 -31.32
C ALA A 483 -8.49 -4.01 -30.98
N ARG A 484 -7.71 -4.72 -30.16
CA ARG A 484 -8.04 -6.08 -29.72
C ARG A 484 -9.29 -6.10 -28.85
N TRP A 485 -9.49 -5.10 -28.02
CA TRP A 485 -10.69 -4.95 -27.21
C TRP A 485 -11.92 -4.66 -28.07
N ARG A 486 -11.83 -3.73 -29.03
CA ARG A 486 -12.90 -3.44 -29.99
C ARG A 486 -13.22 -4.62 -30.90
N LEU A 487 -12.21 -5.38 -31.35
CA LEU A 487 -12.41 -6.62 -32.11
C LEU A 487 -13.14 -7.66 -31.25
N ARG A 488 -12.73 -7.85 -29.98
CA ARG A 488 -13.41 -8.73 -29.03
C ARG A 488 -14.83 -8.27 -28.69
N GLU A 489 -15.09 -6.97 -28.65
CA GLU A 489 -16.40 -6.39 -28.37
C GLU A 489 -17.33 -6.53 -29.57
N ARG A 490 -16.82 -6.36 -30.80
CA ARG A 490 -17.55 -6.64 -32.05
C ARG A 490 -17.91 -8.12 -32.16
N ASP A 491 -17.04 -8.98 -31.66
CA ASP A 491 -17.19 -10.42 -31.60
C ASP A 491 -18.22 -10.91 -30.56
N ARG A 492 -18.46 -10.13 -29.48
CA ARG A 492 -19.52 -10.41 -28.49
C ARG A 492 -20.92 -10.06 -29.00
N ARG A 493 -21.03 -9.20 -30.02
CA ARG A 493 -22.31 -8.76 -30.60
C ARG A 493 -22.96 -9.76 -31.57
N HIS A 494 -22.21 -10.75 -32.08
CA HIS A 494 -22.74 -11.76 -33.02
C HIS A 494 -22.20 -13.19 -32.76
N PRO A 495 -22.68 -13.91 -31.72
CA PRO A 495 -22.19 -15.24 -31.36
C PRO A 495 -22.38 -16.31 -32.47
N GLY A 496 -23.37 -16.17 -33.35
CA GLY A 496 -23.63 -17.12 -34.44
C GLY A 496 -22.59 -17.12 -35.56
N GLN A 497 -22.00 -15.96 -35.89
CA GLN A 497 -21.02 -15.86 -36.99
C GLN A 497 -19.65 -16.44 -36.61
N ARG A 498 -19.27 -16.36 -35.32
CA ARG A 498 -18.01 -16.94 -34.84
C ARG A 498 -18.02 -18.45 -34.89
N ALA A 499 -19.10 -19.09 -34.43
CA ALA A 499 -19.19 -20.54 -34.46
C ALA A 499 -19.29 -21.10 -35.88
N SER A 500 -19.96 -20.39 -36.80
CA SER A 500 -19.95 -20.75 -38.23
C SER A 500 -18.55 -20.65 -38.83
N ARG A 501 -17.82 -19.55 -38.55
CA ARG A 501 -16.45 -19.34 -39.06
C ARG A 501 -15.43 -20.30 -38.44
N SER A 502 -15.53 -20.58 -37.14
CA SER A 502 -14.64 -21.52 -36.46
C SER A 502 -14.91 -22.95 -36.89
N ALA A 503 -16.18 -23.37 -36.98
CA ALA A 503 -16.55 -24.70 -37.45
C ALA A 503 -16.08 -24.93 -38.89
N HIS A 504 -16.25 -23.93 -39.79
CA HIS A 504 -15.76 -24.04 -41.16
C HIS A 504 -14.22 -24.08 -41.24
N ALA A 505 -13.52 -23.25 -40.46
CA ALA A 505 -12.05 -23.25 -40.42
C ALA A 505 -11.49 -24.56 -39.85
N ASN A 506 -12.11 -25.10 -38.81
CA ASN A 506 -11.74 -26.37 -38.18
C ASN A 506 -12.04 -27.55 -39.10
N SER A 507 -13.20 -27.58 -39.76
CA SER A 507 -13.52 -28.60 -40.75
C SER A 507 -12.56 -28.58 -41.94
N LYS A 508 -12.16 -27.40 -42.44
CA LYS A 508 -11.13 -27.29 -43.49
C LYS A 508 -9.77 -27.83 -43.03
N LYS A 509 -9.40 -27.59 -41.77
CA LYS A 509 -8.17 -28.15 -41.17
C LYS A 509 -8.24 -29.69 -41.07
N ARG A 510 -9.38 -30.24 -40.64
CA ARG A 510 -9.59 -31.70 -40.51
C ARG A 510 -9.69 -32.39 -41.89
N LEU A 511 -10.33 -31.76 -42.88
CA LEU A 511 -10.35 -32.24 -44.27
C LEU A 511 -8.94 -32.30 -44.88
N ARG A 512 -8.06 -31.32 -44.60
CA ARG A 512 -6.65 -31.38 -45.02
C ARG A 512 -5.89 -32.55 -44.37
N ALA A 513 -6.21 -32.86 -43.11
CA ALA A 513 -5.64 -34.02 -42.44
C ALA A 513 -6.16 -35.34 -43.04
N ALA A 514 -7.44 -35.40 -43.43
CA ALA A 514 -7.99 -36.52 -44.20
C ALA A 514 -7.30 -36.63 -45.57
N GLU A 515 -7.16 -35.53 -46.31
CA GLU A 515 -6.45 -35.50 -47.60
C GLU A 515 -5.01 -36.00 -47.49
N GLN A 516 -4.33 -35.67 -46.39
CA GLN A 516 -2.99 -36.19 -46.09
C GLN A 516 -3.01 -37.70 -45.77
N ALA A 517 -3.96 -38.16 -44.95
CA ALA A 517 -4.13 -39.60 -44.68
C ALA A 517 -4.46 -40.40 -45.96
N MET A 518 -5.16 -39.79 -46.92
CA MET A 518 -5.40 -40.38 -48.25
C MET A 518 -4.10 -40.49 -49.07
N ARG A 519 -3.24 -39.45 -49.05
CA ARG A 519 -1.92 -39.48 -49.69
C ARG A 519 -1.00 -40.53 -49.07
N ASP A 520 -1.11 -40.72 -47.76
CA ASP A 520 -0.31 -41.68 -47.00
C ASP A 520 -0.90 -43.12 -47.07
N HIS A 521 -1.94 -43.33 -47.89
CA HIS A 521 -2.66 -44.60 -48.08
C HIS A 521 -3.24 -45.23 -46.80
N LEU A 522 -3.50 -44.41 -45.77
CA LEU A 522 -4.07 -44.84 -44.48
C LEU A 522 -5.60 -44.82 -44.54
N VAL A 523 -6.18 -45.86 -45.14
CA VAL A 523 -7.63 -45.96 -45.43
C VAL A 523 -8.50 -45.82 -44.17
N LYS A 524 -8.13 -46.47 -43.06
CA LYS A 524 -8.93 -46.42 -41.82
C LYS A 524 -8.90 -45.04 -41.16
N ASP A 525 -7.75 -44.39 -41.19
CA ASP A 525 -7.57 -43.06 -40.61
C ASP A 525 -8.27 -42.00 -41.46
N PHE A 526 -8.26 -42.14 -42.80
CA PHE A 526 -9.01 -41.28 -43.70
C PHE A 526 -10.51 -41.23 -43.34
N TYR A 527 -11.20 -42.37 -43.36
CA TYR A 527 -12.64 -42.41 -43.07
C TYR A 527 -12.94 -42.01 -41.61
N GLY A 528 -12.06 -42.34 -40.66
CA GLY A 528 -12.16 -41.88 -39.28
C GLY A 528 -12.08 -40.35 -39.14
N GLN A 529 -11.24 -39.69 -39.93
CA GLN A 529 -11.14 -38.22 -39.93
C GLN A 529 -12.34 -37.56 -40.61
N ILE A 530 -12.90 -38.16 -41.67
CA ILE A 530 -14.12 -37.67 -42.33
C ILE A 530 -15.32 -37.70 -41.36
N ALA A 531 -15.56 -38.84 -40.68
CA ALA A 531 -16.63 -38.97 -39.70
C ALA A 531 -16.48 -37.96 -38.54
N ARG A 532 -15.26 -37.81 -38.00
CA ARG A 532 -14.97 -36.79 -36.95
C ARG A 532 -15.13 -35.36 -37.44
N THR A 533 -14.97 -35.11 -38.73
CA THR A 533 -15.17 -33.78 -39.32
C THR A 533 -16.66 -33.44 -39.36
N LEU A 534 -17.51 -34.37 -39.78
CA LEU A 534 -18.97 -34.19 -39.79
C LEU A 534 -19.53 -34.02 -38.37
N ILE A 535 -19.13 -34.88 -37.44
CA ILE A 535 -19.54 -34.80 -36.02
C ILE A 535 -19.09 -33.48 -35.39
N GLY A 536 -17.80 -33.13 -35.51
CA GLY A 536 -17.28 -31.90 -34.93
C GLY A 536 -17.89 -30.64 -35.54
N TYR A 537 -18.29 -30.69 -36.81
CA TYR A 537 -19.00 -29.58 -37.44
C TYR A 537 -20.40 -29.38 -36.86
N LEU A 538 -21.15 -30.46 -36.64
CA LEU A 538 -22.48 -30.40 -36.00
C LEU A 538 -22.38 -29.95 -34.54
N GLU A 539 -21.35 -30.40 -33.80
CA GLU A 539 -21.07 -29.96 -32.43
C GLU A 539 -20.80 -28.45 -32.35
N GLU A 540 -19.85 -27.94 -33.13
CA GLU A 540 -19.44 -26.54 -33.03
C GLU A 540 -20.51 -25.58 -33.59
N ARG A 541 -21.19 -25.98 -34.68
CA ARG A 541 -22.14 -25.12 -35.37
C ARG A 541 -23.55 -25.18 -34.77
N ALA A 542 -24.07 -26.38 -34.56
CA ALA A 542 -25.44 -26.62 -34.12
C ALA A 542 -25.56 -26.82 -32.59
N ASN A 543 -24.43 -26.89 -31.87
CA ASN A 543 -24.38 -27.15 -30.43
C ASN A 543 -25.01 -28.48 -30.03
N ILE A 544 -24.87 -29.50 -30.89
CA ILE A 544 -25.37 -30.86 -30.65
C ILE A 544 -24.21 -31.70 -30.11
N PRO A 545 -24.31 -32.36 -28.95
CA PRO A 545 -23.25 -33.24 -28.44
C PRO A 545 -23.23 -34.56 -29.22
N ALA A 546 -22.85 -34.51 -30.50
CA ALA A 546 -22.96 -35.63 -31.44
C ALA A 546 -21.94 -36.76 -31.15
N THR A 547 -20.87 -36.50 -30.40
CA THR A 547 -19.95 -37.53 -29.94
C THR A 547 -20.64 -38.49 -28.96
N GLY A 548 -20.76 -39.76 -29.36
CA GLY A 548 -21.38 -40.82 -28.56
C GLY A 548 -22.88 -41.02 -28.82
N MET A 549 -23.49 -40.21 -29.70
CA MET A 549 -24.86 -40.42 -30.16
C MET A 549 -24.91 -41.46 -31.29
N THR A 550 -26.03 -42.18 -31.37
CA THR A 550 -26.35 -43.04 -32.52
C THR A 550 -26.74 -42.20 -33.74
N HIS A 551 -26.64 -42.76 -34.94
CA HIS A 551 -26.97 -42.06 -36.18
C HIS A 551 -28.43 -41.55 -36.20
N ASP A 552 -29.36 -42.29 -35.61
CA ASP A 552 -30.76 -41.88 -35.50
C ASP A 552 -30.95 -40.69 -34.53
N GLU A 553 -30.18 -40.66 -33.44
CA GLU A 553 -30.18 -39.54 -32.48
C GLU A 553 -29.56 -38.27 -33.09
N VAL A 554 -28.47 -38.41 -33.86
CA VAL A 554 -27.87 -37.29 -34.60
C VAL A 554 -28.83 -36.77 -35.67
N ARG A 555 -29.56 -37.66 -36.36
CA ARG A 555 -30.59 -37.28 -37.35
C ARG A 555 -31.71 -36.46 -36.71
N ALA A 556 -32.25 -36.91 -35.58
CA ALA A 556 -33.29 -36.20 -34.83
C ALA A 556 -32.79 -34.84 -34.32
N ALA A 557 -31.58 -34.81 -33.73
CA ALA A 557 -30.99 -33.58 -33.21
C ALA A 557 -30.68 -32.54 -34.30
N ALA A 558 -30.25 -32.98 -35.50
CA ALA A 558 -30.00 -32.10 -36.64
C ALA A 558 -31.31 -31.47 -37.18
N ARG A 559 -32.40 -32.25 -37.24
CA ARG A 559 -33.72 -31.74 -37.64
C ARG A 559 -34.27 -30.74 -36.63
N ASP A 560 -34.13 -31.04 -35.34
CA ASP A 560 -34.52 -30.14 -34.24
C ASP A 560 -33.70 -28.83 -34.24
N ALA A 561 -32.44 -28.88 -34.67
CA ALA A 561 -31.59 -27.71 -34.87
C ALA A 561 -31.95 -26.89 -36.12
N GLY A 562 -32.97 -27.29 -36.89
CA GLY A 562 -33.51 -26.53 -38.01
C GLY A 562 -32.87 -26.84 -39.37
N TYR A 563 -32.15 -27.95 -39.52
CA TYR A 563 -31.67 -28.41 -40.82
C TYR A 563 -32.80 -29.11 -41.62
N PRO A 564 -32.86 -28.93 -42.95
CA PRO A 564 -33.79 -29.67 -43.80
C PRO A 564 -33.60 -31.18 -43.65
N GLY A 565 -34.69 -31.94 -43.57
CA GLY A 565 -34.66 -33.39 -43.34
C GLY A 565 -33.78 -34.13 -44.35
N GLU A 566 -33.85 -33.77 -45.63
CA GLU A 566 -33.04 -34.35 -46.70
C GLU A 566 -31.53 -34.07 -46.54
N LEU A 567 -31.14 -32.95 -45.94
CA LEU A 567 -29.74 -32.61 -45.71
C LEU A 567 -29.20 -33.37 -44.51
N ALA A 568 -29.98 -33.49 -43.43
CA ALA A 568 -29.61 -34.32 -42.28
C ALA A 568 -29.45 -35.79 -42.69
N ASP A 569 -30.35 -36.32 -43.52
CA ASP A 569 -30.30 -37.71 -43.97
C ASP A 569 -29.05 -37.99 -44.83
N ARG A 570 -28.69 -37.08 -45.75
CA ARG A 570 -27.47 -37.22 -46.56
C ARG A 570 -26.19 -37.22 -45.72
N VAL A 571 -26.13 -36.43 -44.64
CA VAL A 571 -24.98 -36.42 -43.72
C VAL A 571 -24.85 -37.75 -43.00
N ILE A 572 -25.96 -38.32 -42.53
CA ILE A 572 -25.96 -39.61 -41.84
C ILE A 572 -25.58 -40.74 -42.79
N VAL A 573 -26.13 -40.76 -44.00
CA VAL A 573 -25.74 -41.75 -45.03
C VAL A 573 -24.24 -41.70 -45.31
N GLU A 574 -23.64 -40.51 -45.35
CA GLU A 574 -22.19 -40.41 -45.57
C GLU A 574 -21.37 -40.86 -44.35
N MET A 575 -21.88 -40.68 -43.12
CA MET A 575 -21.27 -41.26 -41.92
C MET A 575 -21.34 -42.79 -41.93
N GLU A 576 -22.48 -43.37 -42.30
CA GLU A 576 -22.66 -44.82 -42.46
C GLU A 576 -21.74 -45.40 -43.54
N ASN A 577 -21.61 -44.70 -44.67
CA ASN A 577 -20.68 -45.06 -45.74
C ASN A 577 -19.23 -45.07 -45.25
N CYS A 578 -18.84 -44.08 -44.44
CA CYS A 578 -17.49 -44.00 -43.85
C CYS A 578 -17.23 -45.14 -42.86
N ASP A 579 -18.21 -45.47 -42.02
CA ASP A 579 -18.10 -46.60 -41.08
C ASP A 579 -18.03 -47.94 -41.82
N PHE A 580 -18.86 -48.14 -42.84
CA PHE A 580 -18.81 -49.33 -43.68
C PHE A 580 -17.47 -49.45 -44.42
N ALA A 581 -17.00 -48.36 -45.03
CA ALA A 581 -15.75 -48.34 -45.78
C ALA A 581 -14.50 -48.57 -44.90
N ARG A 582 -14.59 -48.28 -43.59
CA ARG A 582 -13.52 -48.58 -42.62
C ARG A 582 -13.34 -50.09 -42.40
N PHE A 583 -14.39 -50.89 -42.60
CA PHE A 583 -14.39 -52.33 -42.34
C PHE A 583 -14.49 -53.20 -43.60
N ALA A 584 -14.75 -52.62 -44.78
CA ALA A 584 -14.86 -53.33 -46.05
C ALA A 584 -13.49 -53.60 -46.74
N PRO A 585 -13.35 -54.68 -47.54
CA PRO A 585 -12.12 -54.99 -48.29
C PRO A 585 -11.74 -53.92 -49.34
N HIS A 586 -10.46 -53.55 -49.40
CA HIS A 586 -9.97 -52.30 -50.00
C HIS A 586 -9.74 -52.29 -51.53
N GLY A 587 -10.50 -53.07 -52.31
CA GLY A 587 -10.29 -53.31 -53.76
C GLY A 587 -10.58 -52.16 -54.73
N SER A 588 -10.43 -50.90 -54.32
CA SER A 588 -10.34 -49.65 -55.11
C SER A 588 -10.42 -48.44 -54.16
N ALA A 589 -9.58 -48.43 -53.13
CA ALA A 589 -9.71 -47.49 -52.02
C ALA A 589 -9.46 -46.02 -52.43
N SER A 590 -8.48 -45.75 -53.30
CA SER A 590 -8.02 -44.38 -53.59
C SER A 590 -9.04 -43.51 -54.34
N GLU A 591 -9.78 -44.09 -55.29
CA GLU A 591 -10.80 -43.37 -56.06
C GLU A 591 -12.05 -43.09 -55.20
N ARG A 592 -12.50 -44.09 -54.43
CA ARG A 592 -13.61 -43.97 -53.49
C ARG A 592 -13.31 -43.00 -52.34
N MET A 593 -12.07 -42.94 -51.85
CA MET A 593 -11.65 -41.95 -50.85
C MET A 593 -11.71 -40.52 -51.39
N ARG A 594 -11.26 -40.31 -52.65
CA ARG A 594 -11.34 -38.98 -53.28
C ARG A 594 -12.78 -38.54 -53.50
N GLU A 595 -13.64 -39.44 -53.99
CA GLU A 595 -15.07 -39.15 -54.15
C GLU A 595 -15.74 -38.81 -52.80
N THR A 596 -15.42 -39.55 -51.74
CA THR A 596 -15.92 -39.29 -50.37
C THR A 596 -15.48 -37.91 -49.85
N LEU A 597 -14.23 -37.51 -50.13
CA LEU A 597 -13.70 -36.20 -49.73
C LEU A 597 -14.48 -35.07 -50.42
N ASP A 598 -14.74 -35.20 -51.72
CA ASP A 598 -15.45 -34.19 -52.51
C ASP A 598 -16.92 -34.08 -52.09
N ARG A 599 -17.59 -35.23 -51.87
CA ARG A 599 -18.97 -35.26 -51.35
C ARG A 599 -19.07 -34.64 -49.95
N THR A 600 -18.15 -34.97 -49.05
CA THR A 600 -18.11 -34.40 -47.71
C THR A 600 -17.90 -32.88 -47.75
N SER A 601 -17.01 -32.40 -48.62
CA SER A 601 -16.78 -30.96 -48.82
C SER A 601 -18.03 -30.24 -49.34
N ALA A 602 -18.74 -30.84 -50.30
CA ALA A 602 -20.01 -30.31 -50.82
C ALA A 602 -21.09 -30.27 -49.72
N LEU A 603 -21.24 -31.35 -48.95
CA LEU A 603 -22.20 -31.42 -47.82
C LEU A 603 -21.90 -30.38 -46.75
N LEU A 604 -20.63 -30.17 -46.39
CA LEU A 604 -20.24 -29.12 -45.44
C LEU A 604 -20.55 -27.72 -45.97
N GLY A 605 -20.39 -27.49 -47.28
CA GLY A 605 -20.77 -26.23 -47.94
C GLY A 605 -22.28 -25.99 -47.94
N GLU A 606 -23.09 -27.03 -48.14
CA GLU A 606 -24.56 -26.95 -48.05
C GLU A 606 -25.02 -26.71 -46.61
N LEU A 607 -24.44 -27.42 -45.64
CA LEU A 607 -24.69 -27.18 -44.21
C LEU A 607 -24.26 -25.78 -43.76
N ASP A 608 -23.26 -25.17 -44.42
CA ASP A 608 -22.80 -23.81 -44.14
C ASP A 608 -23.78 -22.73 -44.60
N ARG A 609 -24.58 -23.01 -45.63
CA ARG A 609 -25.59 -22.08 -46.15
C ARG A 609 -26.85 -22.01 -45.29
N VAL A 610 -27.13 -23.04 -44.51
CA VAL A 610 -28.29 -23.10 -43.61
C VAL A 610 -27.92 -22.56 -42.22
N SER A 611 -28.72 -21.64 -41.69
CA SER A 611 -28.54 -21.09 -40.34
C SER A 611 -29.36 -21.90 -39.32
N PRO A 612 -28.74 -22.75 -38.49
CA PRO A 612 -29.48 -23.57 -37.52
C PRO A 612 -30.04 -22.72 -36.37
N ARG A 613 -31.18 -23.15 -35.81
CA ARG A 613 -31.70 -22.65 -34.54
C ARG A 613 -30.88 -23.25 -33.41
N ARG A 614 -30.07 -22.43 -32.75
CA ARG A 614 -29.30 -22.87 -31.57
C ARG A 614 -30.24 -23.11 -30.41
N ARG A 615 -30.22 -24.31 -29.84
CA ARG A 615 -30.76 -24.53 -28.48
C ARG A 615 -29.91 -23.71 -27.49
N PRO A 616 -30.53 -23.03 -26.52
CA PRO A 616 -29.82 -22.23 -25.53
C PRO A 616 -28.84 -23.06 -24.71
#